data_AF-A0A7K4LFE4-F1
#
_entry.id   AF-A0A7K4LFE4-F1
#
_cell.length_a   1.000
_cell.length_b   1.000
_cell.length_c   1.000
_cell.angle_alpha   90.00
_cell.angle_beta   90.00
_cell.angle_gamma   90.00
#
_symmetry.space_group_name_H-M   'P 1'
#
loop_
_entity.id
_entity.type
_entity.pdbx_description
1 polymer ?
#
loop_
_entity_poly.entity_id
_entity_poly.type
_entity_poly.pdbx_seq_one_letter_code
_entity_poly.pdbx_strand_id
1 'polypeptide(L)'
;QTVTQQESKLAEQNQLIGDLQSAVSQLQAKVLVNEYHIQEQQRAQEAIQSQADALQHMEQQTRVALQSISSRFERYRSKIIQATFSAAGSKCPQAELTDEEVLEAMQKIINERMEFHQLLKQKGVK
;
A
#
# COMPACT_ATOMS: atom_id res chain seq x y z
N GLN A 1 -60.36 26.95 53.15
CA GLN A 1 -60.42 26.02 52.00
C GLN A 1 -59.53 26.47 50.84
N THR A 2 -59.47 27.76 50.51
CA THR A 2 -58.64 28.27 49.40
C THR A 2 -57.13 28.25 49.66
N VAL A 3 -56.71 28.55 50.90
CA VAL A 3 -55.28 28.60 51.30
C VAL A 3 -54.63 27.22 51.21
N THR A 4 -55.27 26.19 51.76
CA THR A 4 -54.78 24.80 51.72
C THR A 4 -54.64 24.26 50.28
N GLN A 5 -55.52 24.68 49.36
CA GLN A 5 -55.43 24.29 47.96
C GLN A 5 -54.27 24.99 47.24
N GLN A 6 -53.99 26.25 47.59
CA GLN A 6 -52.83 26.98 47.08
C GLN A 6 -51.51 26.42 47.60
N GLU A 7 -51.45 26.03 48.88
CA GLU A 7 -50.29 25.38 49.49
C GLU A 7 -49.96 24.04 48.83
N SER A 8 -50.97 23.20 48.57
CA SER A 8 -50.81 21.94 47.84
C SER A 8 -50.24 22.18 46.43
N LYS A 9 -50.78 23.17 45.72
CA LYS A 9 -50.35 23.51 44.36
C LYS A 9 -48.93 24.08 44.30
N LEU A 10 -48.54 24.84 45.32
CA LEU A 10 -47.17 25.31 45.52
C LEU A 10 -46.19 24.15 45.78
N ALA A 11 -46.60 23.17 46.59
CA ALA A 11 -45.79 21.98 46.85
C ALA A 11 -45.55 21.17 45.57
N GLU A 12 -46.60 20.94 44.77
CA GLU A 12 -46.49 20.26 43.46
C GLU A 12 -45.56 21.00 42.49
N GLN A 13 -45.66 22.33 42.42
CA GLN A 13 -44.78 23.14 41.57
C GLN A 13 -43.33 23.07 42.03
N ASN A 14 -43.07 23.13 43.34
CA ASN A 14 -41.71 23.02 43.88
C ASN A 14 -41.10 21.64 43.60
N GLN A 15 -41.91 20.57 43.68
CA GLN A 15 -41.46 19.23 43.32
C GLN A 15 -41.10 19.15 41.84
N LEU A 16 -41.96 19.65 40.95
CA LEU A 16 -41.69 19.71 39.51
C LEU A 16 -40.42 20.52 39.19
N ILE A 17 -40.21 21.64 39.87
CA ILE A 17 -38.98 22.46 39.73
C ILE A 17 -37.75 21.64 40.14
N GLY A 18 -37.82 20.92 41.26
CA GLY A 18 -36.73 20.05 41.71
C GLY A 18 -36.40 18.94 40.71
N ASP A 19 -37.41 18.27 40.18
CA ASP A 19 -37.26 17.21 39.18
C ASP A 19 -36.64 17.76 37.88
N LEU A 20 -37.10 18.93 37.41
CA LEU A 20 -36.54 19.60 36.24
C LEU A 20 -35.09 20.03 36.47
N GLN A 21 -34.74 20.57 37.63
CA GLN A 21 -33.36 20.94 37.97
C GLN A 21 -32.43 19.73 37.99
N SER A 22 -32.90 18.60 38.53
CA SER A 22 -32.17 17.34 38.53
C SER A 22 -31.95 16.84 37.08
N ALA A 23 -32.99 16.86 36.26
CA ALA A 23 -32.90 16.47 34.85
C ALA A 23 -31.94 17.37 34.06
N VAL A 24 -32.00 18.69 34.26
CA VAL A 24 -31.07 19.65 33.65
C VAL A 24 -29.63 19.34 34.06
N SER A 25 -29.38 19.09 35.34
CA SER A 25 -28.04 18.77 35.84
C SER A 25 -27.49 17.48 35.22
N GLN A 26 -28.34 16.45 35.10
CA GLN A 26 -27.97 15.20 34.44
C GLN A 26 -27.68 15.37 32.95
N LEU A 27 -28.49 16.18 32.25
CA LEU A 27 -28.28 16.47 30.82
C LEU A 27 -26.97 17.25 30.60
N GLN A 28 -26.69 18.24 31.44
CA GLN A 28 -25.43 19.00 31.37
C GLN A 28 -24.21 18.09 31.56
N ALA A 29 -24.25 17.16 32.54
CA ALA A 29 -23.18 16.18 32.73
C ALA A 29 -22.99 15.27 31.49
N LYS A 30 -24.09 14.81 30.87
CA LYS A 30 -24.03 14.00 29.66
C LYS A 30 -23.45 14.77 28.46
N VAL A 31 -23.80 16.05 28.31
CA VAL A 31 -23.26 16.89 27.24
C VAL A 31 -21.74 17.02 27.37
N LEU A 32 -21.23 17.31 28.57
CA LEU A 32 -19.78 17.43 28.79
C LEU A 32 -19.03 16.13 28.46
N VAL A 33 -19.57 14.98 28.86
CA VAL A 33 -18.99 13.68 28.55
C VAL A 33 -19.00 13.40 27.04
N ASN A 34 -20.10 13.73 26.37
CA ASN A 34 -20.21 13.56 24.92
C ASN A 34 -19.24 14.48 24.16
N GLU A 35 -19.09 15.74 24.59
CA GLU A 35 -18.12 16.67 23.99
C GLU A 35 -16.69 16.15 24.11
N TYR A 36 -16.33 15.61 25.28
CA TYR A 36 -15.04 14.95 25.47
C TYR A 36 -14.85 13.77 24.51
N HIS A 37 -15.85 12.89 24.39
CA HIS A 37 -15.77 11.74 23.48
C HIS A 37 -15.66 12.16 22.01
N ILE A 38 -16.38 13.20 21.59
CA ILE A 38 -16.30 13.75 20.23
C ILE A 38 -14.88 14.27 19.95
N GLN A 39 -14.28 15.01 20.89
CA GLN A 39 -12.92 15.51 20.72
C GLN A 39 -11.89 14.38 20.62
N GLU A 40 -11.99 13.36 21.47
CA GLU A 40 -11.10 12.20 21.41
C GLU A 40 -11.26 11.42 20.10
N GLN A 41 -12.50 11.22 19.64
CA GLN A 41 -12.77 10.56 18.37
C GLN A 41 -12.22 11.37 17.19
N GLN A 42 -12.34 12.69 17.23
CA GLN A 42 -11.84 13.57 16.18
C GLN A 42 -10.31 13.50 16.08
N ARG A 43 -9.60 13.55 17.21
CA ARG A 43 -8.14 13.37 17.24
C ARG A 43 -7.71 12.01 16.71
N ALA A 44 -8.41 10.94 17.10
CA ALA A 44 -8.13 9.60 16.61
C ALA A 44 -8.33 9.52 15.08
N GLN A 45 -9.38 10.15 14.56
CA GLN A 45 -9.67 10.18 13.13
C GLN A 45 -8.62 10.99 12.35
N GLU A 46 -8.18 12.13 12.87
CA GLU A 46 -7.10 12.92 12.27
C GLU A 46 -5.77 12.13 12.23
N ALA A 47 -5.45 11.42 13.31
CA ALA A 47 -4.26 10.57 13.37
C ALA A 47 -4.32 9.42 12.35
N ILE A 48 -5.46 8.74 12.25
CA ILE A 48 -5.68 7.68 11.25
C ILE A 48 -5.57 8.24 9.83
N GLN A 49 -6.17 9.39 9.55
CA GLN A 49 -6.11 10.02 8.23
C GLN A 49 -4.67 10.38 7.85
N SER A 50 -3.92 11.01 8.77
CA SER A 50 -2.51 11.33 8.53
C SER A 50 -1.67 10.07 8.26
N GLN A 51 -1.95 8.97 8.95
CA GLN A 51 -1.24 7.71 8.74
C GLN A 51 -1.61 7.09 7.38
N ALA A 52 -2.89 7.14 7.00
CA ALA A 52 -3.35 6.66 5.70
C ALA A 52 -2.70 7.44 4.54
N ASP A 53 -2.61 8.76 4.65
CA ASP A 53 -1.96 9.60 3.65
C ASP A 53 -0.47 9.27 3.51
N ALA A 54 0.22 9.09 4.64
CA ALA A 54 1.64 8.68 4.65
C ALA A 54 1.84 7.31 3.99
N LEU A 55 0.96 6.34 4.29
CA LEU A 55 1.01 5.01 3.68
C LEU A 55 0.73 5.07 2.17
N GLN A 56 -0.25 5.87 1.73
CA GLN A 56 -0.55 6.05 0.31
C GLN A 56 0.63 6.67 -0.45
N HIS A 57 1.30 7.66 0.13
CA HIS A 57 2.51 8.24 -0.46
C HIS A 57 3.65 7.22 -0.56
N MET A 58 3.88 6.43 0.48
CA MET A 58 4.91 5.39 0.49
C MET A 58 4.62 4.28 -0.55
N GLU A 59 3.35 3.87 -0.66
CA GLU A 59 2.89 2.90 -1.65
C GLU A 59 3.17 3.39 -3.07
N GLN A 60 2.79 4.63 -3.38
CA GLN A 60 2.99 5.20 -4.70
C GLN A 60 4.49 5.35 -5.04
N GLN A 61 5.32 5.77 -4.09
CA GLN A 61 6.78 5.83 -4.30
C GLN A 61 7.36 4.44 -4.57
N THR A 62 6.92 3.43 -3.81
CA THR A 62 7.34 2.04 -4.00
C THR A 62 6.92 1.51 -5.36
N ARG A 63 5.69 1.80 -5.80
CA ARG A 63 5.17 1.42 -7.11
C ARG A 63 6.00 2.04 -8.26
N VAL A 64 6.36 3.31 -8.15
CA VAL A 64 7.21 3.99 -9.13
C VAL A 64 8.62 3.38 -9.16
N ALA A 65 9.21 3.11 -7.99
CA ALA A 65 10.51 2.46 -7.91
C ALA A 65 10.49 1.06 -8.54
N LEU A 66 9.44 0.27 -8.26
CA LEU A 66 9.23 -1.04 -8.85
C LEU A 66 9.16 -0.96 -10.38
N GLN A 67 8.32 -0.07 -10.92
CA GLN A 67 8.19 0.11 -12.37
C GLN A 67 9.52 0.51 -13.04
N SER A 68 10.29 1.39 -12.40
CA SER A 68 11.60 1.80 -12.88
C SER A 68 12.58 0.62 -12.93
N ILE A 69 12.60 -0.20 -11.87
CA ILE A 69 13.44 -1.39 -11.80
C ILE A 69 13.00 -2.42 -12.85
N SER A 70 11.71 -2.73 -12.97
CA SER A 70 11.18 -3.65 -13.98
C SER A 70 11.55 -3.19 -15.40
N SER A 71 11.41 -1.91 -15.71
CA SER A 71 11.77 -1.35 -17.02
C SER A 71 13.27 -1.51 -17.32
N ARG A 72 14.13 -1.37 -16.30
CA ARG A 72 15.57 -1.61 -16.44
C ARG A 72 15.87 -3.09 -16.67
N PHE A 73 15.21 -3.99 -15.96
CA PHE A 73 15.35 -5.43 -16.16
C PHE A 73 14.93 -5.86 -17.55
N GLU A 74 13.79 -5.39 -18.06
CA GLU A 74 13.35 -5.67 -19.43
C GLU A 74 14.34 -5.17 -20.48
N ARG A 75 14.95 -3.99 -20.25
CA ARG A 75 16.00 -3.48 -21.13
C ARG A 75 17.25 -4.38 -21.09
N TYR A 76 17.66 -4.86 -19.92
CA TYR A 76 18.80 -5.78 -19.82
C TYR A 76 18.50 -7.11 -20.49
N ARG A 77 17.32 -7.67 -20.24
CA ARG A 77 16.82 -8.88 -20.88
C ARG A 77 16.85 -8.76 -22.40
N SER A 78 16.31 -7.67 -22.94
CA SER A 78 16.34 -7.39 -24.38
C SER A 78 17.76 -7.36 -24.95
N LYS A 79 18.72 -6.74 -24.23
CA LYS A 79 20.13 -6.73 -24.64
C LYS A 79 20.76 -8.12 -24.64
N ILE A 80 20.45 -8.95 -23.64
CA ILE A 80 20.92 -10.33 -23.56
C ILE A 80 20.37 -11.13 -24.75
N ILE A 81 19.06 -11.09 -24.99
CA ILE A 81 18.42 -11.76 -26.13
C ILE A 81 19.07 -11.30 -27.43
N GLN A 82 19.20 -9.98 -27.63
CA GLN A 82 19.83 -9.45 -28.84
C GLN A 82 21.27 -9.97 -29.01
N ALA A 83 22.09 -9.96 -27.96
CA ALA A 83 23.47 -10.45 -28.02
C ALA A 83 23.53 -11.95 -28.35
N THR A 84 22.64 -12.76 -27.76
CA THR A 84 22.55 -14.21 -27.98
C THR A 84 22.16 -14.53 -29.43
N PHE A 85 21.12 -13.87 -29.94
CA PHE A 85 20.56 -14.21 -31.25
C PHE A 85 21.11 -13.40 -32.43
N SER A 86 21.95 -12.39 -32.17
CA SER A 86 22.74 -11.71 -33.21
C SER A 86 24.10 -12.39 -33.45
N ALA A 87 24.45 -13.45 -32.71
CA ALA A 87 25.67 -14.22 -32.96
C ALA A 87 25.61 -14.89 -34.34
N ALA A 88 26.75 -14.93 -35.05
CA ALA A 88 26.84 -15.54 -36.37
C ALA A 88 26.41 -17.02 -36.34
N GLY A 89 25.40 -17.39 -37.14
CA GLY A 89 24.82 -18.73 -37.18
C GLY A 89 23.58 -18.92 -36.30
N SER A 90 23.24 -17.97 -35.42
CA SER A 90 22.01 -18.01 -34.63
C SER A 90 20.78 -17.66 -35.48
N LYS A 91 19.67 -18.38 -35.28
CA LYS A 91 18.37 -18.05 -35.88
C LYS A 91 17.65 -17.01 -35.03
N CYS A 92 17.05 -16.00 -35.67
CA CYS A 92 16.25 -15.01 -34.96
C CYS A 92 15.02 -15.69 -34.31
N PRO A 93 14.71 -15.40 -33.03
CA PRO A 93 13.51 -15.93 -32.38
C PRO A 93 12.24 -15.43 -33.08
N GLN A 94 11.28 -16.31 -33.29
CA GLN A 94 9.99 -15.98 -33.94
C GLN A 94 8.85 -15.77 -32.94
N ALA A 95 9.07 -16.07 -31.67
CA ALA A 95 8.10 -15.96 -30.59
C ALA A 95 8.76 -15.36 -29.34
N GLU A 96 7.94 -15.02 -28.36
CA GLU A 96 8.40 -14.60 -27.04
C GLU A 96 9.19 -15.74 -26.39
N LEU A 97 10.46 -15.48 -26.09
CA LEU A 97 11.33 -16.46 -25.44
C LEU A 97 11.16 -16.38 -23.93
N THR A 98 11.30 -17.52 -23.27
CA THR A 98 11.51 -17.63 -21.83
C THR A 98 12.97 -17.41 -21.47
N ASP A 99 13.25 -17.06 -20.22
CA ASP A 99 14.62 -16.83 -19.76
C ASP A 99 15.47 -18.11 -19.84
N GLU A 100 14.86 -19.27 -19.61
CA GLU A 100 15.54 -20.57 -19.73
C GLU A 100 15.99 -20.84 -21.17
N GLU A 101 15.12 -20.61 -22.16
CA GLU A 101 15.48 -20.79 -23.58
C GLU A 101 16.61 -19.85 -24.02
N VAL A 102 16.66 -18.64 -23.47
CA VAL A 102 17.76 -17.69 -23.72
C VAL A 102 19.06 -18.23 -23.12
N LEU A 103 19.03 -18.75 -21.90
CA LEU A 103 20.20 -19.31 -21.22
C LEU A 103 20.71 -20.58 -21.93
N GLU A 104 19.82 -21.46 -22.35
CA GLU A 104 20.17 -22.65 -23.14
C GLU A 104 20.86 -22.26 -24.46
N ALA A 105 20.31 -21.27 -25.17
CA ALA A 105 20.91 -20.76 -26.39
C ALA A 105 22.30 -20.13 -26.15
N MET A 106 22.47 -19.38 -25.04
CA MET A 106 23.77 -18.85 -24.64
C MET A 106 24.78 -19.97 -24.37
N GLN A 107 24.37 -21.01 -23.62
CA GLN A 107 25.24 -22.14 -23.30
C GLN A 107 25.66 -22.91 -24.54
N LYS A 108 24.75 -23.08 -25.50
CA LYS A 108 25.05 -23.69 -26.80
C LYS A 108 26.13 -22.91 -27.56
N ILE A 109 25.98 -21.58 -27.68
CA ILE A 109 26.98 -20.73 -28.35
C ILE A 109 28.33 -20.82 -27.65
N ILE A 110 28.35 -20.84 -26.32
CA ILE A 110 29.59 -20.97 -25.54
C ILE A 110 30.27 -22.31 -25.84
N ASN A 111 29.52 -23.41 -25.82
CA ASN A 111 30.05 -24.75 -26.09
C ASN A 111 30.61 -24.85 -27.52
N GLU A 112 29.86 -24.40 -28.53
CA GLU A 112 30.29 -24.40 -29.93
C GLU A 112 31.60 -23.61 -30.13
N ARG A 113 31.73 -22.44 -29.47
CA ARG A 113 32.96 -21.63 -29.52
C ARG A 113 34.13 -22.32 -28.83
N MET A 114 33.90 -22.99 -27.70
CA MET A 114 34.94 -23.76 -27.00
C MET A 114 35.44 -24.94 -27.84
N GLU A 115 34.52 -25.70 -28.44
CA GLU A 115 34.85 -26.81 -29.34
C GLU A 115 35.65 -26.32 -30.56
N PHE A 116 35.21 -25.23 -31.19
CA PHE A 116 35.93 -24.63 -32.31
C PHE A 116 37.34 -24.17 -31.91
N HIS A 117 37.48 -23.55 -30.73
CA HIS A 117 38.77 -23.14 -30.21
C HIS A 117 39.71 -24.33 -29.95
N GLN A 118 39.19 -25.45 -29.44
CA GLN A 118 39.96 -26.68 -29.27
C GLN A 118 40.42 -27.26 -30.62
N LEU A 119 39.54 -27.24 -31.63
CA LEU A 119 39.88 -27.68 -32.98
C LEU A 119 41.01 -26.84 -33.60
N LEU A 120 40.98 -25.51 -33.41
CA LEU A 120 42.06 -24.63 -33.86
C LEU A 120 43.39 -24.96 -33.19
N LYS A 121 43.37 -25.19 -31.87
CA LYS A 121 44.56 -25.64 -31.11
C LYS A 121 45.13 -26.96 -31.64
N GLN A 122 44.26 -27.94 -31.91
CA GLN A 122 44.70 -29.24 -32.47
C GLN A 122 45.32 -29.10 -33.86
N LYS A 123 44.86 -28.14 -34.67
CA LYS A 123 45.43 -27.82 -35.99
C LYS A 123 46.69 -26.96 -35.93
N GLY A 124 47.22 -26.67 -34.74
CA GLY A 124 48.45 -25.89 -34.55
C GLY A 124 48.28 -24.40 -34.81
N VAL A 125 47.03 -23.91 -34.93
CA VAL A 125 46.72 -22.49 -35.03
C VAL A 125 46.76 -21.91 -33.62
N LYS A 126 47.66 -20.95 -33.38
CA LYS A 126 47.79 -20.25 -32.10
C LYS A 126 46.68 -19.23 -31.90
#